data_AF-F0GFL7-F1
#
_entry.id   AF-F0GFL7-F1
#
_cell.length_a   1.000
_cell.length_b   1.000
_cell.length_c   1.000
_cell.angle_alpha   90.00
_cell.angle_beta   90.00
_cell.angle_gamma   90.00
#
_symmetry.space_group_name_H-M   'P 1'
#
loop_
_entity.id
_entity.type
_entity.pdbx_description
1 polymer ?
#
loop_
_entity_poly.entity_id
_entity_poly.type
_entity_poly.pdbx_seq_one_letter_code
_entity_poly.pdbx_strand_id
1 'polypeptide(L)'
;PLPYQPIDWLNLERDVKGLRIGLWLEPGNGVRVAPDVRASIERAAAAFEAAGATVVPVQPWISPGTLLAVARFWAARLRGTLAALPEARRAKVAEFVRRRALADAGATGDEVYDAYAKMLALRERTLAATRDFDYVLSPTFPQPPFDAEATHLDMDGLHP
;
A
#
# COMPACT_ATOMS: atom_id res chain seq x y z
N PRO A 1 23.38 9.45 3.72
CA PRO A 1 22.54 10.40 2.95
C PRO A 1 22.66 10.04 1.46
N LEU A 2 21.54 9.95 0.73
CA LEU A 2 21.62 9.76 -0.72
C LEU A 2 22.13 11.04 -1.38
N PRO A 3 22.90 10.95 -2.49
CA PRO A 3 23.37 12.14 -3.20
C PRO A 3 22.18 12.92 -3.77
N TYR A 4 22.33 14.25 -3.83
CA TYR A 4 21.35 15.11 -4.51
C TYR A 4 21.21 14.67 -5.96
N GLN A 5 19.97 14.48 -6.40
CA GLN A 5 19.63 14.17 -7.79
C GLN A 5 18.96 15.41 -8.39
N PRO A 6 19.53 16.05 -9.42
CA PRO A 6 18.95 17.23 -10.08
C PRO A 6 17.79 16.82 -10.99
N ILE A 7 16.74 16.23 -10.41
CA ILE A 7 15.52 15.84 -11.11
C ILE A 7 14.63 17.07 -11.24
N ASP A 8 14.24 17.41 -12.46
CA ASP A 8 13.25 18.45 -12.73
C ASP A 8 11.84 17.89 -12.51
N TRP A 9 11.39 17.88 -11.26
CA TRP A 9 10.10 17.33 -10.84
C TRP A 9 8.88 18.05 -11.45
N LEU A 10 9.08 19.23 -12.05
CA LEU A 10 8.01 20.00 -12.69
C LEU A 10 7.98 19.83 -14.21
N ASN A 11 8.98 19.18 -14.80
CA ASN A 11 8.91 18.77 -16.20
C ASN A 11 8.02 17.53 -16.33
N LEU A 12 6.71 17.77 -16.44
CA LEU A 12 5.69 16.72 -16.51
C LEU A 12 5.50 16.17 -17.93
N GLU A 13 6.05 16.85 -18.95
CA GLU A 13 5.92 16.48 -20.35
C GLU A 13 6.80 15.26 -20.66
N ARG A 14 6.18 14.20 -21.18
CA ARG A 14 6.89 13.00 -21.62
C ARG A 14 6.06 12.27 -22.68
N ASP A 15 6.74 11.81 -23.73
CA ASP A 15 6.15 10.85 -24.66
C ASP A 15 6.01 9.47 -23.99
N VAL A 16 4.79 8.93 -24.04
CA VAL A 16 4.46 7.61 -23.48
C VAL A 16 4.63 6.48 -24.50
N LYS A 17 4.88 6.81 -25.77
CA LYS A 17 5.08 5.84 -26.83
C LYS A 17 6.26 4.92 -26.53
N GLY A 18 6.02 3.62 -26.64
CA GLY A 18 7.02 2.57 -26.40
C GLY A 18 7.27 2.23 -24.93
N LEU A 19 6.64 2.92 -23.97
CA LEU A 19 6.71 2.55 -22.55
C LEU A 19 5.98 1.23 -22.30
N ARG A 20 6.48 0.44 -21.35
CA ARG A 20 5.84 -0.76 -20.85
C ARG A 20 5.23 -0.47 -19.48
N ILE A 21 3.90 -0.39 -19.42
CA ILE A 21 3.15 -0.03 -18.21
C ILE A 21 2.51 -1.29 -17.63
N GLY A 22 2.79 -1.58 -16.36
CA GLY A 22 2.14 -2.66 -15.62
C GLY A 22 0.77 -2.24 -15.10
N LEU A 23 -0.31 -2.89 -15.52
CA LEU A 23 -1.66 -2.67 -14.98
C LEU A 23 -1.91 -3.58 -13.77
N TRP A 24 -1.89 -3.00 -12.57
CA TRP A 24 -2.06 -3.73 -11.32
C TRP A 24 -3.42 -3.46 -10.68
N LEU A 25 -4.35 -4.37 -10.92
CA LEU A 25 -5.74 -4.30 -10.42
C LEU A 25 -6.02 -5.33 -9.31
N GLU A 26 -5.12 -6.29 -9.10
CA GLU A 26 -5.32 -7.39 -8.17
C GLU A 26 -4.05 -7.59 -7.31
N PRO A 27 -4.01 -7.06 -6.07
CA PRO A 27 -2.86 -7.22 -5.19
C PRO A 27 -2.63 -8.66 -4.70
N GLY A 28 -3.68 -9.49 -4.63
CA GLY A 28 -3.62 -10.86 -4.11
C GLY A 28 -3.91 -10.99 -2.61
N ASN A 29 -4.22 -9.89 -1.94
CA ASN A 29 -4.51 -9.84 -0.50
C ASN A 29 -6.01 -10.03 -0.14
N GLY A 30 -6.85 -10.42 -1.11
CA GLY A 30 -8.29 -10.59 -0.94
C GLY A 30 -9.13 -9.31 -1.10
N VAL A 31 -8.50 -8.13 -1.20
CA VAL A 31 -9.20 -6.87 -1.47
C VAL A 31 -9.61 -6.82 -2.94
N ARG A 32 -10.91 -6.64 -3.18
CA ARG A 32 -11.47 -6.45 -4.52
C ARG A 32 -11.53 -4.97 -4.87
N VAL A 33 -11.22 -4.65 -6.11
CA VAL A 33 -11.42 -3.30 -6.67
C VAL A 33 -12.89 -3.16 -7.08
N ALA A 34 -13.56 -2.10 -6.63
CA ALA A 34 -14.93 -1.78 -6.99
C ALA A 34 -15.08 -1.64 -8.52
N PRO A 35 -16.21 -2.07 -9.12
CA PRO A 35 -16.41 -2.03 -10.56
C PRO A 35 -16.14 -0.65 -11.19
N ASP A 36 -16.59 0.43 -10.57
CA ASP A 36 -16.42 1.79 -11.10
C ASP A 36 -14.97 2.28 -11.02
N VAL A 37 -14.25 1.90 -9.97
CA VAL A 37 -12.82 2.19 -9.80
C VAL A 37 -12.03 1.41 -10.86
N ARG A 38 -12.32 0.11 -11.01
CA ARG A 38 -11.72 -0.76 -12.03
C ARG A 38 -11.93 -0.17 -13.42
N ALA A 39 -13.17 0.15 -13.78
CA ALA A 39 -13.49 0.74 -15.07
C ALA A 39 -12.74 2.06 -15.31
N SER A 40 -12.53 2.86 -14.27
CA SER A 40 -11.78 4.12 -14.38
C SER A 40 -10.29 3.90 -14.66
N ILE A 41 -9.66 2.92 -14.01
CA ILE A 41 -8.26 2.58 -14.26
C ILE A 41 -8.10 1.88 -15.62
N GLU A 42 -9.06 1.05 -16.04
CA GLU A 42 -9.06 0.42 -17.37
C GLU A 42 -9.21 1.46 -18.49
N ARG A 43 -10.04 2.51 -18.31
CA ARG A 43 -10.09 3.64 -19.25
C ARG A 43 -8.76 4.39 -19.32
N ALA A 44 -8.07 4.58 -18.20
CA ALA A 44 -6.75 5.20 -18.18
C ALA A 44 -5.70 4.33 -18.90
N ALA A 45 -5.72 3.01 -18.68
CA ALA A 45 -4.88 2.06 -19.40
C ALA A 45 -5.10 2.15 -20.92
N ALA A 46 -6.35 2.13 -21.38
CA ALA A 46 -6.67 2.25 -22.80
C ALA A 46 -6.18 3.57 -23.43
N ALA A 47 -6.22 4.68 -22.67
CA ALA A 47 -5.67 5.95 -23.13
C ALA A 47 -4.14 5.89 -23.31
N PHE A 48 -3.40 5.22 -22.42
CA PHE A 48 -1.97 5.00 -22.58
C PHE A 48 -1.65 4.10 -23.79
N GLU A 49 -2.42 3.02 -24.00
CA GLU A 49 -2.27 2.15 -25.17
C GLU A 49 -2.50 2.91 -26.48
N ALA A 50 -3.56 3.72 -26.55
CA ALA A 50 -3.87 4.55 -27.71
C ALA A 50 -2.77 5.58 -28.03
N ALA A 51 -2.05 6.05 -27.00
CA ALA A 51 -0.89 6.93 -27.13
C ALA A 51 0.41 6.16 -27.48
N GLY A 52 0.36 4.84 -27.62
CA GLY A 52 1.48 4.00 -28.08
C GLY A 52 2.29 3.33 -26.97
N ALA A 53 1.83 3.34 -25.72
CA ALA A 53 2.40 2.51 -24.67
C ALA A 53 1.94 1.04 -24.82
N THR A 54 2.70 0.10 -24.26
CA THR A 54 2.29 -1.29 -24.07
C THR A 54 1.78 -1.46 -22.64
N VAL A 55 0.50 -1.78 -22.45
CA VAL A 55 -0.04 -2.05 -21.12
C VAL A 55 -0.15 -3.56 -20.90
N VAL A 56 0.37 -4.05 -19.77
CA VAL A 56 0.43 -5.49 -19.45
C VAL A 56 -0.09 -5.74 -18.04
N PRO A 57 -0.99 -6.71 -17.82
CA PRO A 57 -1.45 -7.05 -16.47
C PRO A 57 -0.30 -7.48 -15.55
N VAL A 58 -0.25 -6.92 -14.34
CA VAL A 58 0.66 -7.37 -13.28
C VAL A 58 0.00 -8.47 -12.47
N GLN A 59 0.68 -9.62 -12.37
CA GLN A 59 0.19 -10.76 -11.60
C GLN A 59 0.25 -10.48 -10.09
N PRO A 60 -0.70 -10.99 -9.27
CA PRO A 60 -0.67 -10.78 -7.83
C PRO A 60 0.56 -11.45 -7.17
N TRP A 61 1.21 -10.74 -6.24
CA TRP A 61 2.39 -11.26 -5.51
C TRP A 61 2.27 -11.17 -3.98
N ILE A 62 1.21 -10.55 -3.45
CA ILE A 62 0.98 -10.44 -2.01
C ILE A 62 0.27 -11.71 -1.55
N SER A 63 0.98 -12.57 -0.81
CA SER A 63 0.38 -13.78 -0.24
C SER A 63 -0.59 -13.45 0.90
N PRO A 64 -1.63 -14.26 1.13
CA PRO A 64 -2.50 -14.13 2.29
C PRO A 64 -1.71 -14.02 3.61
N GLY A 65 -2.14 -13.15 4.51
CA GLY A 65 -1.49 -12.93 5.81
C GLY A 65 -0.22 -12.06 5.79
N THR A 66 0.37 -11.77 4.62
CA THR A 66 1.57 -10.91 4.53
C THR A 66 1.32 -9.52 5.12
N LEU A 67 0.18 -8.91 4.78
CA LEU A 67 -0.17 -7.57 5.29
C LEU A 67 -0.51 -7.57 6.78
N LEU A 68 -0.99 -8.69 7.34
CA LEU A 68 -1.20 -8.84 8.78
C LEU A 68 0.14 -8.86 9.53
N ALA A 69 1.14 -9.55 8.99
CA ALA A 69 2.50 -9.51 9.54
C ALA A 69 3.09 -8.08 9.50
N VAL A 70 2.92 -7.38 8.38
CA VAL A 70 3.34 -5.97 8.27
C VAL A 70 2.61 -5.10 9.29
N ALA A 71 1.30 -5.28 9.46
CA ALA A 71 0.50 -4.55 10.45
C ALA A 71 0.98 -4.80 11.89
N ARG A 72 1.34 -6.05 12.25
CA ARG A 72 1.93 -6.39 13.55
C ARG A 72 3.20 -5.61 13.83
N PHE A 73 4.13 -5.57 12.86
CA PHE A 73 5.37 -4.81 13.01
C PHE A 73 5.09 -3.32 13.27
N TRP A 74 4.21 -2.70 12.48
CA TRP A 74 3.87 -1.29 12.65
C TRP A 74 3.12 -1.02 13.96
N ALA A 75 2.26 -1.93 14.42
CA ALA A 75 1.59 -1.84 15.72
C ALA A 75 2.60 -1.87 16.88
N ALA A 76 3.56 -2.80 16.85
CA ALA A 76 4.62 -2.89 17.86
C ALA A 76 5.50 -1.63 17.87
N ARG A 77 5.89 -1.11 16.70
CA ARG A 77 6.63 0.15 16.57
C ARG A 77 5.82 1.33 17.13
N LEU A 78 4.53 1.43 16.78
CA LEU A 78 3.65 2.48 17.27
C LEU A 78 3.51 2.42 18.80
N ARG A 79 3.37 1.22 19.37
CA ARG A 79 3.35 1.02 20.83
C ARG A 79 4.60 1.56 21.51
N GLY A 80 5.78 1.28 20.95
CA GLY A 80 7.04 1.86 21.42
C GLY A 80 7.03 3.40 21.39
N THR A 81 6.56 3.99 20.29
CA THR A 81 6.41 5.44 20.16
C THR A 81 5.45 6.01 21.22
N LEU A 82 4.30 5.36 21.45
CA LEU A 82 3.32 5.80 22.45
C LEU A 82 3.88 5.70 23.88
N ALA A 83 4.61 4.62 24.19
CA ALA A 83 5.22 4.41 25.49
C ALA A 83 6.27 5.48 25.84
N ALA A 84 6.96 6.02 24.83
CA ALA A 84 7.93 7.10 24.99
C ALA A 84 7.29 8.49 25.20
N LEU A 85 5.99 8.64 24.92
CA LEU A 85 5.29 9.92 25.13
C LEU A 85 4.95 10.13 26.62
N PRO A 86 5.03 11.38 27.13
CA PRO A 86 4.42 11.74 28.40
C PRO A 86 2.90 11.51 28.39
N GLU A 87 2.33 11.15 29.53
CA GLU A 87 0.92 10.78 29.67
C GLU A 87 -0.03 11.84 29.08
N ALA A 88 0.20 13.12 29.40
CA ALA A 88 -0.61 14.23 28.90
C ALA A 88 -0.63 14.36 27.36
N ARG A 89 0.42 13.87 26.67
CA ARG A 89 0.46 13.82 25.19
C ARG A 89 -0.16 12.53 24.67
N ARG A 90 0.09 11.40 25.33
CA ARG A 90 -0.50 10.10 24.99
C ARG A 90 -2.03 10.13 25.05
N ALA A 91 -2.60 10.83 26.05
CA ALA A 91 -4.04 11.00 26.20
C ALA A 91 -4.71 11.74 25.02
N LYS A 92 -3.96 12.57 24.28
CA LYS A 92 -4.47 13.29 23.09
C LYS A 92 -4.51 12.43 21.83
N VAL A 93 -3.86 11.28 21.82
CA VAL A 93 -3.87 10.36 20.67
C VAL A 93 -5.25 9.75 20.54
N ALA A 94 -5.84 9.77 19.34
CA ALA A 94 -7.17 9.22 19.10
C ALA A 94 -7.29 7.75 19.57
N GLU A 95 -8.46 7.39 20.11
CA GLU A 95 -8.68 6.07 20.72
C GLU A 95 -8.38 4.92 19.76
N PHE A 96 -8.83 5.02 18.50
CA PHE A 96 -8.58 3.97 17.50
C PHE A 96 -7.09 3.74 17.27
N VAL A 97 -6.25 4.79 17.31
CA VAL A 97 -4.79 4.68 17.15
C VAL A 97 -4.18 3.94 18.34
N ARG A 98 -4.61 4.27 19.57
CA ARG A 98 -4.18 3.55 20.78
C ARG A 98 -4.59 2.09 20.73
N ARG A 99 -5.83 1.80 20.32
CA ARG A 99 -6.34 0.43 20.14
C ARG A 99 -5.49 -0.35 19.14
N ARG A 100 -5.15 0.23 17.98
CA ARG A 100 -4.32 -0.43 16.97
C ARG A 100 -2.89 -0.69 17.46
N ALA A 101 -2.30 0.20 18.26
CA ALA A 101 -0.98 -0.02 18.87
C ALA A 101 -0.98 -1.20 19.87
N LEU A 102 -2.12 -1.44 20.52
CA LEU A 102 -2.31 -2.49 21.52
C LEU A 102 -2.94 -3.76 20.94
N ALA A 103 -3.31 -3.78 19.66
CA ALA A 103 -3.98 -4.91 19.01
C ALA A 103 -3.18 -6.21 19.13
N ASP A 104 -1.85 -6.11 19.26
CA ASP A 104 -0.98 -7.24 19.55
C ASP A 104 0.03 -6.88 20.67
N ALA A 105 -0.51 -6.50 21.83
CA ALA A 105 0.29 -6.14 23.01
C ALA A 105 1.13 -7.30 23.56
N GLY A 106 0.72 -8.55 23.28
CA GLY A 106 1.38 -9.77 23.76
C GLY A 106 2.49 -10.30 22.85
N ALA A 107 2.65 -9.77 21.62
CA ALA A 107 3.68 -10.24 20.70
C ALA A 107 5.08 -10.21 21.33
N THR A 108 5.77 -11.34 21.21
CA THR A 108 7.17 -11.52 21.62
C THR A 108 8.12 -10.79 20.69
N GLY A 109 9.37 -10.60 21.13
CA GLY A 109 10.43 -10.01 20.29
C GLY A 109 10.66 -10.80 19.00
N ASP A 110 10.64 -12.12 19.08
CA ASP A 110 10.82 -13.02 17.94
C ASP A 110 9.69 -12.87 16.91
N GLU A 111 8.43 -12.77 17.36
CA GLU A 111 7.28 -12.56 16.46
C GLU A 111 7.32 -11.19 15.78
N VAL A 112 7.80 -10.16 16.47
CA VAL A 112 7.99 -8.82 15.88
C VAL A 112 9.13 -8.83 14.87
N TYR A 113 10.21 -9.56 15.15
CA TYR A 113 11.33 -9.70 14.23
C TYR A 113 10.97 -10.50 12.97
N ASP A 114 10.23 -11.60 13.11
CA ASP A 114 9.67 -12.36 11.98
C ASP A 114 8.73 -11.50 11.12
N ALA A 115 7.87 -10.69 11.76
CA ALA A 115 7.02 -9.73 11.06
C ALA A 115 7.84 -8.70 10.26
N TYR A 116 8.95 -8.22 10.82
CA TYR A 116 9.89 -7.34 10.12
C TYR A 116 10.55 -8.04 8.92
N ALA A 117 11.01 -9.28 9.08
CA ALA A 117 11.60 -10.07 8.00
C ALA A 117 10.60 -10.29 6.85
N LYS A 118 9.33 -10.56 7.16
CA LYS A 118 8.24 -10.66 6.16
C LYS A 118 8.01 -9.35 5.40
N MET A 119 8.16 -8.21 6.06
CA MET A 119 8.08 -6.90 5.39
C MET A 119 9.24 -6.70 4.40
N LEU A 120 10.45 -7.12 4.75
CA LEU A 120 11.60 -7.10 3.83
C LEU A 120 11.40 -8.05 2.64
N ALA A 121 10.90 -9.26 2.89
CA ALA A 121 10.56 -10.21 1.82
C ALA A 121 9.46 -9.67 0.89
N LEU A 122 8.46 -8.94 1.43
CA LEU A 122 7.44 -8.28 0.61
C LEU A 122 8.07 -7.23 -0.31
N ARG A 123 9.04 -6.44 0.17
CA ARG A 123 9.77 -5.48 -0.66
C ARG A 123 10.46 -6.17 -1.83
N GLU A 124 11.16 -7.28 -1.59
CA GLU A 124 11.83 -8.05 -2.64
C GLU A 124 10.85 -8.58 -3.69
N ARG A 125 9.70 -9.11 -3.24
CA ARG A 125 8.63 -9.59 -4.15
C ARG A 125 8.03 -8.45 -4.96
N THR A 126 7.83 -7.27 -4.37
CA THR A 126 7.37 -6.09 -5.10
C THR A 126 8.38 -5.70 -6.18
N LEU A 127 9.68 -5.64 -5.87
CA LEU A 127 10.70 -5.37 -6.89
C LEU A 127 10.67 -6.41 -8.01
N ALA A 128 10.61 -7.70 -7.67
CA ALA A 128 10.54 -8.76 -8.67
C ALA A 128 9.30 -8.66 -9.56
N ALA A 129 8.15 -8.28 -9.01
CA ALA A 129 6.90 -8.14 -9.74
C ALA A 129 6.84 -6.88 -10.61
N THR A 130 7.57 -5.82 -10.27
CA THR A 130 7.43 -4.52 -10.94
C THR A 130 8.64 -4.07 -11.77
N ARG A 131 9.81 -4.69 -11.60
CA ARG A 131 11.08 -4.24 -12.23
C ARG A 131 11.08 -4.28 -13.77
N ASP A 132 10.21 -5.05 -14.38
CA ASP A 132 10.14 -5.21 -15.84
C ASP A 132 9.18 -4.18 -16.49
N PHE A 133 8.67 -3.22 -15.72
CA PHE A 133 7.82 -2.13 -16.18
C PHE A 133 8.52 -0.78 -15.97
N ASP A 134 8.28 0.15 -16.89
CA ASP A 134 8.70 1.55 -16.71
C ASP A 134 7.85 2.23 -15.63
N TYR A 135 6.56 1.91 -15.60
CA TYR A 135 5.58 2.41 -14.64
C TYR A 135 4.57 1.34 -14.26
N VAL A 136 3.99 1.44 -13.06
CA VAL A 136 2.85 0.62 -12.64
C VAL A 136 1.64 1.53 -12.47
N LEU A 137 0.56 1.22 -13.19
CA LEU A 137 -0.74 1.85 -13.06
C LEU A 137 -1.60 0.99 -12.13
N SER A 138 -2.01 1.58 -11.00
CA SER A 138 -2.89 0.93 -10.03
C SER A 138 -3.93 1.93 -9.50
N PRO A 139 -5.07 1.46 -8.98
CA PRO A 139 -5.93 2.30 -8.17
C PRO A 139 -5.14 2.87 -6.99
N THR A 140 -5.30 4.16 -6.69
CA THR A 140 -4.79 4.74 -5.45
C THR A 140 -5.51 4.15 -4.24
N PHE A 141 -6.80 3.88 -4.42
CA PHE A 141 -7.65 3.21 -3.45
C PHE A 141 -8.62 2.29 -4.20
N PRO A 142 -8.90 1.07 -3.71
CA PRO A 142 -9.68 0.08 -4.47
C PRO A 142 -11.18 0.37 -4.47
N GLN A 143 -11.64 1.40 -3.74
CA GLN A 143 -13.04 1.67 -3.44
C GLN A 143 -13.32 3.16 -3.60
N PRO A 144 -14.57 3.57 -3.88
CA PRO A 144 -14.96 4.97 -3.87
C PRO A 144 -14.86 5.59 -2.47
N PRO A 145 -14.90 6.93 -2.37
CA PRO A 145 -14.99 7.63 -1.09
C PRO A 145 -16.18 7.14 -0.27
N PHE A 146 -16.00 7.06 1.04
CA PHE A 146 -17.05 6.77 2.02
C PHE A 146 -17.55 8.06 2.68
N ASP A 147 -18.68 7.98 3.36
CA ASP A 147 -19.30 9.10 4.08
C ASP A 147 -18.33 9.71 5.10
N ALA A 148 -18.42 11.03 5.31
CA ALA A 148 -17.47 11.77 6.13
C ALA A 148 -17.44 11.31 7.61
N GLU A 149 -18.54 10.73 8.08
CA GLU A 149 -18.75 10.24 9.43
C GLU A 149 -18.15 8.85 9.64
N ALA A 150 -17.85 8.11 8.57
CA ALA A 150 -17.19 6.82 8.67
C ALA A 150 -15.69 6.99 8.96
N THR A 151 -15.15 6.10 9.78
CA THR A 151 -13.73 6.13 10.19
C THR A 151 -12.84 5.21 9.36
N HIS A 152 -13.46 4.35 8.55
CA HIS A 152 -12.85 3.37 7.67
C HIS A 152 -13.90 2.85 6.69
N LEU A 153 -13.45 2.18 5.62
CA LEU A 153 -14.34 1.33 4.83
C LEU A 153 -14.58 0.03 5.55
N ASP A 154 -15.84 -0.34 5.74
CA ASP A 154 -16.20 -1.70 6.13
C ASP A 154 -16.21 -2.56 4.86
N MET A 155 -15.18 -3.38 4.70
CA MET A 155 -15.03 -4.31 3.58
C MET A 155 -15.21 -5.73 4.11
N ASP A 156 -16.02 -6.55 3.45
CA ASP A 156 -16.14 -7.97 3.76
C ASP A 156 -14.73 -8.62 3.85
N GLY A 157 -14.35 -9.08 5.05
CA GLY A 157 -13.06 -9.73 5.31
C GLY A 157 -11.92 -8.81 5.76
N LEU A 158 -12.17 -7.51 5.93
CA LEU A 158 -11.20 -6.53 6.46
C LEU A 158 -11.84 -5.71 7.58
N HIS A 159 -12.21 -6.39 8.66
CA HIS A 159 -12.61 -5.73 9.89
C HIS A 159 -11.36 -5.34 10.70
N PRO A 160 -11.37 -4.16 11.36
CA PRO A 160 -10.22 -3.64 12.10
C PRO A 160 -9.75 -4.50 13.28
#